data_AF-A0A430BZD6-F1
#
_entry.id   AF-A0A430BZD6-F1
#
_cell.length_a   1.000
_cell.length_b   1.000
_cell.length_c   1.000
_cell.angle_alpha   90.00
_cell.angle_beta   90.00
_cell.angle_gamma   90.00
#
_symmetry.space_group_name_H-M   'P 1'
#
loop_
_entity.id
_entity.type
_entity.pdbx_description
1 polymer ?
#
loop_
_entity_poly.entity_id
_entity_poly.type
_entity_poly.pdbx_seq_one_letter_code
_entity_poly.pdbx_strand_id
1 'polypeptide(L)'
;MTDIIQELRSLIAKATPGPWETVETKIPWSIASGKQGNHTERRIATTWDHPQSRAPSPVVTGSVGLGFDGGPPAHLVHISKEDAALIVAAINHLPALLDRLEAAERVIDFLDMRRPIKGIERRSNEEVFAIMADRIRLAEAGHYRLPSIREVKP
;
A
#
# COMPACT_ATOMS: atom_id res chain seq x y z
N MET A 1 -16.28 -8.83 -7.10
CA MET A 1 -15.16 -7.84 -7.20
C MET A 1 -15.55 -6.54 -6.53
N THR A 2 -16.80 -6.14 -6.72
CA THR A 2 -17.49 -5.06 -6.01
C THR A 2 -17.35 -5.17 -4.49
N ASP A 3 -17.51 -6.35 -3.90
CA ASP A 3 -17.73 -6.44 -2.44
C ASP A 3 -16.57 -5.93 -1.58
N ILE A 4 -15.33 -6.40 -1.79
CA ILE A 4 -14.14 -5.92 -1.04
C ILE A 4 -13.89 -4.42 -1.28
N ILE A 5 -14.02 -3.97 -2.52
CA ILE A 5 -13.79 -2.56 -2.87
C ILE A 5 -14.87 -1.67 -2.25
N GLN A 6 -16.13 -2.11 -2.25
CA GLN A 6 -17.25 -1.38 -1.66
C GLN A 6 -17.16 -1.36 -0.13
N GLU A 7 -16.75 -2.48 0.49
CA GLU A 7 -16.48 -2.55 1.92
C GLU A 7 -15.39 -1.55 2.33
N LEU A 8 -14.23 -1.58 1.66
CA LEU A 8 -13.15 -0.63 1.93
C LEU A 8 -13.58 0.81 1.69
N ARG A 9 -14.33 1.11 0.61
CA ARG A 9 -14.87 2.46 0.36
C ARG A 9 -15.79 2.94 1.48
N SER A 10 -16.63 2.05 2.00
CA SER A 10 -17.52 2.34 3.14
C SER A 10 -16.75 2.62 4.43
N LEU A 11 -15.67 1.87 4.69
CA LEU A 11 -14.80 2.12 5.84
C LEU A 11 -14.02 3.43 5.69
N ILE A 12 -13.45 3.71 4.52
CA ILE A 12 -12.73 4.95 4.22
C ILE A 12 -13.62 6.18 4.42
N ALA A 13 -14.89 6.10 4.02
CA ALA A 13 -15.83 7.21 4.19
C ALA A 13 -16.11 7.57 5.66
N LYS A 14 -15.85 6.65 6.60
CA LYS A 14 -16.07 6.83 8.04
C LYS A 14 -14.80 7.15 8.82
N ALA A 15 -13.65 6.68 8.33
CA ALA A 15 -12.36 6.88 8.97
C ALA A 15 -11.84 8.32 8.84
N THR A 16 -10.80 8.64 9.62
CA THR A 16 -10.14 9.94 9.57
C THR A 16 -9.55 10.18 8.17
N PRO A 17 -9.83 11.31 7.49
CA PRO A 17 -9.28 11.57 6.16
C PRO A 17 -7.74 11.62 6.14
N GLY A 18 -7.14 11.08 5.08
CA GLY A 18 -5.69 11.16 4.82
C GLY A 18 -5.26 12.43 4.08
N PRO A 19 -3.96 12.59 3.78
CA PRO A 19 -2.93 11.55 3.86
C PRO A 19 -2.44 11.29 5.29
N TRP A 20 -2.22 10.00 5.58
CA TRP A 20 -1.64 9.52 6.83
C TRP A 20 -0.14 9.25 6.66
N GLU A 21 0.63 9.50 7.72
CA GLU A 21 2.07 9.26 7.78
C GLU A 21 2.46 8.64 9.12
N THR A 22 3.63 7.99 9.15
CA THR A 22 4.24 7.54 10.39
C THR A 22 5.15 8.63 10.95
N VAL A 23 4.90 9.01 12.20
CA VAL A 23 5.68 10.03 12.92
C VAL A 23 6.33 9.39 14.13
N GLU A 24 7.64 9.54 14.27
CA GLU A 24 8.35 9.23 15.51
C GLU A 24 8.79 10.53 16.18
N THR A 25 8.51 10.69 17.47
CA THR A 25 8.85 11.88 18.25
C THR A 25 9.53 11.47 19.55
N LYS A 26 10.66 12.10 19.86
CA LYS A 26 11.33 11.96 21.15
C LYS A 26 10.90 13.09 22.07
N ILE A 27 10.17 12.75 23.13
CA ILE A 27 9.62 13.73 24.08
C ILE A 27 10.42 13.65 25.39
N PRO A 28 11.11 14.73 25.80
CA PRO A 28 11.83 14.73 27.08
C PRO A 28 10.83 14.66 28.24
N TRP A 29 11.21 13.96 29.31
CA TRP A 29 10.42 13.89 30.55
C TRP A 29 11.31 14.06 31.77
N SER A 30 10.70 14.54 32.85
CA SER A 30 11.29 14.64 34.18
C SER A 30 10.23 14.36 35.25
N ILE A 31 10.60 13.69 36.33
CA ILE A 31 9.73 13.51 37.51
C ILE A 31 10.24 14.34 38.69
N ALA A 32 9.38 14.59 39.68
CA ALA A 32 9.68 15.42 40.86
C ALA A 32 10.93 14.96 41.65
N SER A 33 11.32 13.69 41.54
CA SER A 33 12.54 13.14 42.16
C SER A 33 13.84 13.50 41.42
N GLY A 34 13.78 14.32 40.35
CA GLY A 34 14.94 14.72 39.55
C GLY A 34 15.41 13.70 38.51
N LYS A 35 14.73 12.56 38.34
CA LYS A 35 15.03 11.65 37.22
C LYS A 35 14.52 12.25 35.92
N GLN A 36 15.30 12.11 34.86
CA GLN A 36 15.01 12.63 33.52
C GLN A 36 15.31 11.58 32.45
N GLY A 37 14.65 11.69 31.30
CA GLY A 37 14.86 10.82 30.16
C GLY A 37 14.09 11.29 28.93
N ASN A 38 13.95 10.40 27.93
CA ASN A 38 13.11 10.62 26.76
C ASN A 38 12.06 9.51 26.63
N HIS A 39 10.87 9.88 26.19
CA HIS A 39 9.85 8.98 25.65
C HIS A 39 10.02 8.90 24.15
N THR A 40 9.82 7.72 23.59
CA THR A 40 9.67 7.58 22.15
C THR A 40 8.19 7.36 21.86
N GLU A 41 7.60 8.30 21.17
CA GLU A 41 6.23 8.21 20.67
C GLU A 41 6.27 7.86 19.19
N ARG A 42 5.53 6.83 18.79
CA ARG A 42 5.31 6.46 17.40
C ARG A 42 3.84 6.58 17.07
N ARG A 43 3.52 7.29 15.99
CA ARG A 43 2.15 7.60 15.60
C ARG A 43 1.92 7.28 14.13
N ILE A 44 0.69 6.88 13.81
CA ILE A 44 0.11 7.15 12.51
C ILE A 44 -0.67 8.44 12.68
N ALA A 45 -0.31 9.49 11.95
CA ALA A 45 -0.92 10.81 12.08
C ALA A 45 -1.29 11.35 10.70
N THR A 46 -2.19 12.32 10.66
CA THR A 46 -2.44 13.07 9.43
C THR A 46 -1.26 14.00 9.15
N THR A 47 -0.98 14.23 7.86
CA THR A 47 -0.01 15.26 7.42
C THR A 47 -0.40 16.70 7.77
N TRP A 48 -1.63 16.92 8.25
CA TRP A 48 -2.09 18.22 8.73
C TRP A 48 -1.93 18.36 10.24
N ASP A 49 -1.56 19.56 10.65
CA ASP A 49 -1.51 19.93 12.06
C ASP A 49 -2.92 20.16 12.62
N HIS A 50 -3.18 19.58 13.79
CA HIS A 50 -4.38 19.84 14.54
C HIS A 50 -4.39 21.31 15.02
N PRO A 51 -5.49 22.07 14.84
CA PRO A 51 -5.51 23.53 15.05
C PRO A 51 -5.09 23.98 16.46
N GLN A 52 -5.36 23.16 17.47
CA GLN A 52 -5.05 23.48 18.86
C GLN A 52 -3.61 23.12 19.24
N SER A 53 -3.12 21.95 18.83
CA SER A 53 -1.79 21.45 19.23
C SER A 53 -0.68 21.93 18.30
N ARG A 54 -1.02 22.44 17.11
CA ARG A 54 -0.08 22.85 16.06
C ARG A 54 0.93 21.74 15.73
N ALA A 55 0.44 20.51 15.71
CA ALA A 55 1.20 19.29 15.47
C ALA A 55 0.31 18.26 14.76
N PRO A 56 0.87 17.26 14.07
CA PRO A 56 0.12 16.28 13.30
C PRO A 56 -1.04 15.65 14.10
N SER A 57 -2.25 15.65 13.52
CA SER A 57 -3.42 15.08 14.19
C SER A 57 -3.27 13.55 14.30
N PRO A 58 -3.25 12.98 15.51
CA PRO A 58 -3.00 11.55 15.67
C PRO A 58 -4.20 10.69 15.27
N VAL A 59 -3.96 9.62 14.52
CA VAL A 59 -4.94 8.57 14.17
C VAL A 59 -4.70 7.34 15.05
N VAL A 60 -3.43 6.94 15.17
CA VAL A 60 -2.97 5.91 16.10
C VAL A 60 -1.78 6.48 16.85
N THR A 61 -1.81 6.39 18.17
CA THR A 61 -0.66 6.76 18.98
C THR A 61 -0.17 5.56 19.76
N GLY A 62 1.13 5.33 19.77
CA GLY A 62 1.80 4.43 20.68
C GLY A 62 2.92 5.19 21.37
N SER A 63 2.74 5.52 22.65
CA SER A 63 3.84 6.06 23.45
C SER A 63 4.51 4.95 24.23
N VAL A 64 5.84 4.93 24.19
CA VAL A 64 6.65 4.15 25.11
C VAL A 64 7.21 5.13 26.13
N GLY A 65 6.59 5.18 27.31
CA GLY A 65 6.97 6.18 28.30
C GLY A 65 6.34 6.04 29.68
N LEU A 66 7.23 6.03 30.69
CA LEU A 66 7.05 5.81 32.13
C LEU A 66 6.80 4.35 32.53
N GLY A 67 7.82 3.75 33.17
CA GLY A 67 7.78 2.40 33.71
C GLY A 67 9.05 2.00 34.47
N PHE A 68 9.54 2.88 35.37
CA PHE A 68 10.62 2.62 36.34
C PHE A 68 11.99 2.19 35.76
N ASP A 69 13.08 2.42 36.49
CA ASP A 69 14.33 1.69 36.20
C ASP A 69 14.02 0.20 36.36
N GLY A 70 13.99 -0.55 35.26
CA GLY A 70 13.78 -2.00 35.24
C GLY A 70 12.34 -2.51 35.05
N GLY A 71 11.35 -1.68 34.71
CA GLY A 71 9.99 -2.13 34.40
C GLY A 71 9.68 -2.24 32.88
N PRO A 72 8.64 -3.01 32.48
CA PRO A 72 8.24 -3.11 31.08
C PRO A 72 7.63 -1.79 30.57
N PRO A 73 7.73 -1.50 29.26
CA PRO A 73 7.18 -0.28 28.67
C PRO A 73 5.66 -0.20 28.83
N ALA A 74 5.15 0.94 29.31
CA ALA A 74 3.72 1.25 29.25
C ALA A 74 3.36 1.66 27.82
N HIS A 75 2.40 0.96 27.22
CA HIS A 75 1.85 1.30 25.90
C HIS A 75 0.60 2.16 26.09
N LEU A 76 0.71 3.46 25.79
CA LEU A 76 -0.45 4.35 25.76
C LEU A 76 -0.97 4.39 24.33
N VAL A 77 -2.15 3.79 24.09
CA VAL A 77 -2.79 3.74 22.77
C VAL A 77 -4.13 4.45 22.77
N HIS A 78 -4.30 5.38 21.83
CA HIS A 78 -5.59 5.97 21.50
C HIS A 78 -5.82 5.82 19.98
N ILE A 79 -6.95 5.19 19.62
CA ILE A 79 -7.42 4.98 18.25
C ILE A 79 -8.95 4.99 18.24
N SER A 80 -9.56 5.61 17.23
CA SER A 80 -11.01 5.54 17.04
C SER A 80 -11.46 4.14 16.61
N LYS A 81 -12.75 3.80 16.78
CA LYS A 81 -13.30 2.52 16.32
C LYS A 81 -13.23 2.42 14.79
N GLU A 82 -13.51 3.52 14.11
CA GLU A 82 -13.56 3.63 12.65
C GLU A 82 -12.17 3.43 12.04
N ASP A 83 -11.14 4.07 12.60
CA ASP A 83 -9.75 3.93 12.14
C ASP A 83 -9.22 2.52 12.41
N ALA A 84 -9.54 1.95 13.58
CA ALA A 84 -9.18 0.57 13.91
C ALA A 84 -9.80 -0.43 12.90
N ALA A 85 -11.08 -0.25 12.56
CA ALA A 85 -11.78 -1.10 11.60
C ALA A 85 -11.16 -1.00 10.19
N LEU A 86 -10.84 0.21 9.74
CA LEU A 86 -10.20 0.41 8.43
C LEU A 86 -8.81 -0.27 8.37
N ILE A 87 -7.98 -0.10 9.40
CA ILE A 87 -6.62 -0.69 9.43
C ILE A 87 -6.69 -2.22 9.36
N VAL A 88 -7.56 -2.84 10.15
CA VAL A 88 -7.75 -4.30 10.15
C VAL A 88 -8.23 -4.80 8.78
N ALA A 89 -9.25 -4.15 8.21
CA ALA A 89 -9.78 -4.52 6.90
C ALA A 89 -8.73 -4.38 5.79
N ALA A 90 -7.96 -3.28 5.79
CA ALA A 90 -6.92 -3.04 4.81
C ALA A 90 -5.86 -4.15 4.81
N ILE A 91 -5.34 -4.53 5.98
CA ILE A 91 -4.32 -5.59 6.10
C ILE A 91 -4.85 -6.95 5.61
N ASN A 92 -6.11 -7.28 5.93
CA ASN A 92 -6.69 -8.56 5.52
C ASN A 92 -7.01 -8.64 4.03
N HIS A 93 -7.33 -7.52 3.39
CA HIS A 93 -7.73 -7.49 1.97
C HIS A 93 -6.59 -7.14 1.01
N LEU A 94 -5.51 -6.52 1.48
CA LEU A 94 -4.40 -6.07 0.63
C LEU A 94 -3.79 -7.19 -0.22
N PRO A 95 -3.49 -8.40 0.31
CA PRO A 95 -2.90 -9.47 -0.51
C PRO A 95 -3.79 -9.86 -1.70
N ALA A 96 -5.09 -10.05 -1.45
CA ALA A 96 -6.04 -10.42 -2.50
C ALA A 96 -6.24 -9.31 -3.54
N LEU A 97 -6.09 -8.03 -3.14
CA LEU A 97 -6.11 -6.91 -4.08
C LEU A 97 -4.85 -6.90 -4.95
N LEU A 98 -3.67 -7.15 -4.38
CA LEU A 98 -2.40 -7.23 -5.12
C LEU A 98 -2.42 -8.38 -6.13
N ASP A 99 -2.83 -9.59 -5.72
CA ASP A 99 -2.94 -10.75 -6.63
C ASP A 99 -3.81 -10.45 -7.86
N ARG A 100 -4.90 -9.70 -7.65
CA ARG A 100 -5.82 -9.33 -8.72
C ARG A 100 -5.27 -8.26 -9.62
N LEU A 101 -4.56 -7.27 -9.08
CA LEU A 101 -3.88 -6.26 -9.87
C LEU A 101 -2.83 -6.91 -10.76
N GLU A 102 -2.01 -7.80 -10.20
CA GLU A 102 -1.04 -8.57 -10.99
C GLU A 102 -1.70 -9.45 -12.06
N ALA A 103 -2.84 -10.08 -11.75
CA ALA A 103 -3.58 -10.87 -12.72
C ALA A 103 -4.16 -9.98 -13.85
N ALA A 104 -4.67 -8.80 -13.51
CA ALA A 104 -5.18 -7.85 -14.48
C ALA A 104 -4.07 -7.31 -15.39
N GLU A 105 -2.89 -6.99 -14.84
CA GLU A 105 -1.71 -6.61 -15.61
C GLU A 105 -1.31 -7.69 -16.61
N ARG A 106 -1.26 -8.97 -16.18
CA ARG A 106 -0.97 -10.09 -17.10
C ARG A 106 -1.99 -10.22 -18.23
N VAL A 107 -3.27 -9.96 -17.96
CA VAL A 107 -4.32 -9.97 -19.00
C VAL A 107 -4.14 -8.80 -19.96
N ILE A 108 -3.79 -7.62 -19.46
CA ILE A 108 -3.52 -6.44 -20.30
C ILE A 108 -2.32 -6.72 -21.21
N ASP A 109 -1.21 -7.23 -20.67
CA ASP A 109 -0.02 -7.62 -21.44
C ASP A 109 -0.39 -8.60 -22.57
N PHE A 110 -1.16 -9.64 -22.23
CA PHE A 110 -1.60 -10.62 -23.20
C PHE A 110 -2.49 -10.04 -24.30
N LEU A 111 -3.45 -9.19 -23.92
CA LEU A 111 -4.32 -8.53 -24.89
C LEU A 111 -3.52 -7.59 -25.79
N ASP A 112 -2.53 -6.88 -25.26
CA ASP A 112 -1.68 -6.00 -26.04
C ASP A 112 -0.78 -6.77 -27.02
N MET A 113 -0.23 -7.91 -26.59
CA MET A 113 0.46 -8.86 -27.49
C MET A 113 -0.45 -9.36 -28.63
N ARG A 114 -1.72 -9.65 -28.34
CA ARG A 114 -2.71 -10.15 -29.31
C ARG A 114 -3.39 -9.07 -30.12
N ARG A 115 -3.19 -7.79 -29.82
CA ARG A 115 -3.80 -6.71 -30.60
C ARG A 115 -3.35 -6.81 -32.06
N PRO A 116 -4.31 -6.82 -33.02
CA PRO A 116 -3.99 -6.78 -34.44
C PRO A 116 -3.08 -5.59 -34.71
N ILE A 117 -2.00 -5.82 -35.46
CA ILE A 117 -1.14 -4.74 -35.91
C ILE A 117 -1.99 -3.86 -36.84
N LYS A 118 -2.24 -2.60 -36.46
CA LYS A 118 -3.00 -1.68 -37.33
C LYS A 118 -2.28 -1.54 -38.67
N GLY A 119 -3.03 -1.78 -39.75
CA GLY A 119 -2.51 -1.73 -41.11
C GLY A 119 -1.63 -2.92 -41.50
N ILE A 120 -1.71 -4.06 -40.80
CA ILE A 120 -0.96 -5.28 -41.16
C ILE A 120 -1.19 -5.70 -42.62
N GLU A 121 -2.40 -5.47 -43.13
CA GLU A 121 -2.80 -5.77 -44.52
C GLU A 121 -2.05 -4.93 -45.57
N ARG A 122 -1.40 -3.83 -45.16
CA ARG A 122 -0.65 -2.93 -46.05
C ARG A 122 0.87 -3.02 -45.85
N ARG A 123 1.34 -3.92 -45.00
CA ARG A 123 2.77 -4.08 -44.66
C ARG A 123 3.36 -5.30 -45.37
N SER A 124 4.65 -5.25 -45.67
CA SER A 124 5.36 -6.42 -46.20
C SER A 124 5.49 -7.50 -45.12
N ASN A 125 5.68 -8.76 -45.53
CA ASN A 125 5.89 -9.86 -44.58
C ASN A 125 7.08 -9.59 -43.65
N GLU A 126 8.17 -9.00 -44.15
CA GLU A 126 9.36 -8.65 -43.37
C GLU A 126 9.07 -7.61 -42.28
N GLU A 127 8.25 -6.60 -42.59
CA GLU A 127 7.82 -5.60 -41.59
C GLU A 127 6.96 -6.24 -40.49
N VAL A 128 6.10 -7.19 -40.85
CA VAL A 128 5.30 -7.95 -39.88
C VAL A 128 6.18 -8.80 -38.98
N PHE A 129 7.17 -9.52 -39.54
CA PHE A 129 8.11 -10.32 -38.76
C PHE A 129 8.97 -9.46 -37.82
N ALA A 130 9.42 -8.29 -38.26
CA ALA A 130 10.18 -7.37 -37.40
C ALA A 130 9.37 -6.89 -36.19
N ILE A 131 8.09 -6.54 -36.39
CA ILE A 131 7.20 -6.11 -35.30
C ILE A 131 6.92 -7.25 -34.32
N MET A 132 6.73 -8.48 -34.82
CA MET A 132 6.54 -9.65 -33.98
C MET A 132 7.80 -9.98 -33.17
N ALA A 133 8.98 -9.93 -33.81
CA ALA A 133 10.26 -10.16 -33.14
C ALA A 133 10.55 -9.11 -32.05
N ASP A 134 10.18 -7.85 -32.30
CA ASP A 134 10.34 -6.78 -31.32
C ASP A 134 9.40 -6.95 -30.11
N ARG A 135 8.14 -7.34 -30.34
CA ARG A 135 7.21 -7.71 -29.26
C ARG A 135 7.73 -8.88 -28.41
N ILE A 136 8.33 -9.89 -29.04
CA ILE A 136 8.95 -11.03 -28.34
C ILE A 136 10.14 -10.56 -27.50
N ARG A 137 11.05 -9.76 -28.07
CA ARG A 137 12.19 -9.20 -27.32
C ARG A 137 11.75 -8.36 -26.12
N LEU A 138 10.74 -7.51 -26.29
CA LEU A 138 10.22 -6.70 -25.19
C LEU A 138 9.64 -7.57 -24.08
N ALA A 139 9.00 -8.70 -24.43
CA ALA A 139 8.52 -9.66 -23.46
C ALA A 139 9.67 -10.42 -22.75
N GLU A 140 10.72 -10.81 -23.47
CA GLU A 140 11.93 -11.43 -22.91
C GLU A 140 12.72 -10.48 -21.99
N ALA A 141 12.71 -9.17 -22.29
CA ALA A 141 13.32 -8.12 -21.47
C ALA A 141 12.48 -7.76 -20.22
N GLY A 142 11.34 -8.43 -20.00
CA GLY A 142 10.49 -8.22 -18.83
C GLY A 142 9.59 -6.99 -18.92
N HIS A 143 9.49 -6.35 -20.09
CA HIS A 143 8.51 -5.28 -20.33
C HIS A 143 7.09 -5.82 -20.50
N TYR A 144 6.94 -7.14 -20.70
CA TYR A 144 5.68 -7.88 -20.66
C TYR A 144 5.91 -9.24 -20.00
N ARG A 145 4.99 -9.74 -19.16
CA ARG A 145 5.07 -11.14 -18.71
C ARG A 145 4.43 -12.05 -19.75
N LEU A 146 5.24 -12.87 -20.43
CA LEU A 146 4.72 -13.92 -21.31
C LEU A 146 3.76 -14.82 -20.52
N PRO A 147 2.54 -15.09 -21.02
CA PRO A 147 1.68 -16.09 -20.40
C PRO A 147 2.45 -17.40 -20.37
N SER A 148 2.52 -18.06 -19.22
CA SER A 148 2.98 -19.43 -19.15
C SER A 148 2.14 -20.24 -20.13
N ILE A 149 2.74 -20.71 -21.22
CA ILE A 149 2.09 -21.65 -22.13
C ILE A 149 1.86 -22.90 -21.28
N ARG A 150 0.63 -23.09 -20.77
CA ARG A 150 0.23 -24.41 -20.30
C ARG A 150 0.26 -25.28 -21.54
N GLU A 151 1.18 -26.23 -21.56
CA GLU A 151 1.23 -27.28 -22.57
C GLU A 151 -0.17 -27.84 -22.74
N VAL A 152 -0.80 -27.55 -23.88
CA VAL A 152 -1.96 -28.29 -24.33
C VAL A 152 -1.38 -29.63 -24.75
N LYS A 153 -1.53 -30.65 -23.89
CA LYS A 153 -1.15 -32.02 -24.26
C LYS A 153 -1.94 -32.42 -25.52
N PRO A 154 -1.28 -33.10 -26.47
CA PRO A 154 -1.87 -33.50 -27.74
C PRO A 154 -3.05 -34.45 -27.56
#